data_AF-A0A835CY07-F1
#
_entry.id   AF-A0A835CY07-F1
#
_cell.length_a   1.000
_cell.length_b   1.000
_cell.length_c   1.000
_cell.angle_alpha   90.00
_cell.angle_beta   90.00
_cell.angle_gamma   90.00
#
_symmetry.space_group_name_H-M   'P 1'
#
loop_
_entity.id
_entity.type
_entity.pdbx_description
1 polymer ?
#
loop_
_entity_poly.entity_id
_entity_poly.type
_entity_poly.pdbx_seq_one_letter_code
_entity_poly.pdbx_strand_id
1 'polypeptide(L)'
;MLRRLKVTPVRHGDPSSRFETRFREWKMSVIDDSVCGEDWGNPSSGRRRVAKKLVKLMMVIGNRVQNNGDSLEEPVENSCQIFEKRLDLLDVLLLEEEGCQDDFLAVQCFFAFHCLSPCVVASFTDMWNIGRKGIQCLQKLNAAKLSTSSKVDGTNPIIHASLTLIQERAKLMADRVQKAGGAKAATALLGIPLGHHSSFHEGPAFAPPFIRESMWDDSTNATTEEGKIITDPRVLTDVGDLDVQELRNCGVSDDAALMDIVSAAVKIVMEQVPLHPLILGGDHSITYPIVRAVSQMLGGPVDILHIDAHPDLYESFEGNPFSHASSFARIMEGGYARRLVQVGIRSINQEGRDQAKKFGVEQYEMRTYSRDRPFLENLKLGEGVKGVYVSIDVDCLDPAFAQGVSHLEPGGLSFRQVLNILQNLQGDIVGGDVVEYNPKRDTFAGCSAMVAAKLVRELAAKMSKE
;
A
#
# COMPACT_ATOMS: atom_id res chain seq x y z
N MET A 1 -49.65 12.32 39.58
CA MET A 1 -50.57 11.48 38.80
C MET A 1 -49.82 11.00 37.56
N LEU A 2 -49.15 9.85 37.67
CA LEU A 2 -48.46 9.17 36.57
C LEU A 2 -49.49 8.40 35.74
N ARG A 3 -49.63 8.68 34.45
CA ARG A 3 -50.34 7.79 33.51
C ARG A 3 -49.32 6.94 32.75
N ARG A 4 -49.38 5.63 33.04
CA ARG A 4 -48.64 4.54 32.41
C ARG A 4 -49.09 4.37 30.95
N LEU A 5 -48.14 4.39 30.01
CA LEU A 5 -48.30 3.74 28.72
C LEU A 5 -47.74 2.32 28.85
N LYS A 6 -48.60 1.31 28.58
CA LYS A 6 -48.20 -0.10 28.49
C LYS A 6 -47.44 -0.30 27.18
N VAL A 7 -46.20 -0.74 27.26
CA VAL A 7 -45.45 -1.29 26.12
C VAL A 7 -45.64 -2.81 26.13
N THR A 8 -46.21 -3.37 25.07
CA THR A 8 -46.14 -4.80 24.77
C THR A 8 -44.84 -5.12 24.02
N PRO A 9 -44.13 -6.22 24.35
CA PRO A 9 -42.89 -6.57 23.66
C PRO A 9 -43.20 -7.09 22.24
N VAL A 10 -42.59 -6.47 21.23
CA VAL A 10 -42.56 -7.01 19.87
C VAL A 10 -41.45 -8.06 19.81
N ARG A 11 -41.80 -9.31 19.47
CA ARG A 11 -40.83 -10.37 19.20
C ARG A 11 -40.07 -10.04 17.90
N HIS A 12 -38.74 -10.08 17.95
CA HIS A 12 -37.90 -10.04 16.75
C HIS A 12 -38.14 -11.29 15.90
N GLY A 13 -38.55 -11.08 14.65
CA GLY A 13 -38.61 -12.11 13.61
C GLY A 13 -37.24 -12.31 12.96
N ASP A 14 -36.98 -13.55 12.55
CA ASP A 14 -35.74 -14.08 11.97
C ASP A 14 -35.30 -13.35 10.67
N PRO A 15 -34.02 -12.92 10.55
CA PRO A 15 -33.46 -12.31 9.34
C PRO A 15 -33.50 -13.19 8.08
N SER A 16 -33.70 -14.51 8.22
CA SER A 16 -33.71 -15.47 7.11
C SER A 16 -34.83 -15.22 6.08
N SER A 17 -35.99 -14.71 6.51
CA SER A 17 -37.18 -14.59 5.64
C SER A 17 -37.13 -13.40 4.67
N ARG A 18 -36.30 -12.38 4.94
CA ARG A 18 -36.11 -11.23 4.03
C ARG A 18 -35.18 -11.55 2.87
N PHE A 19 -34.27 -12.51 3.03
CA PHE A 19 -33.34 -12.94 1.98
C PHE A 19 -34.04 -13.87 0.96
N GLU A 20 -34.88 -14.80 1.44
CA GLU A 20 -35.65 -15.70 0.55
C GLU A 20 -36.65 -14.97 -0.36
N THR A 21 -37.22 -13.87 0.11
CA THR A 21 -38.23 -13.12 -0.66
C THR A 21 -37.59 -12.36 -1.84
N ARG A 22 -36.42 -11.73 -1.63
CA ARG A 22 -35.63 -11.09 -2.71
C ARG A 22 -35.01 -12.10 -3.68
N PHE A 23 -34.66 -13.30 -3.19
CA PHE A 23 -34.10 -14.36 -4.03
C PHE A 23 -35.14 -14.96 -4.99
N ARG A 24 -36.42 -15.04 -4.59
CA ARG A 24 -37.53 -15.47 -5.47
C ARG A 24 -37.87 -14.45 -6.54
N GLU A 25 -37.78 -13.15 -6.24
CA GLU A 25 -37.96 -12.07 -7.23
C GLU A 25 -36.84 -12.08 -8.28
N TRP A 26 -35.59 -12.38 -7.89
CA TRP A 26 -34.46 -12.47 -8.82
C TRP A 26 -34.51 -13.71 -9.72
N LYS A 27 -34.88 -14.88 -9.16
CA LYS A 27 -34.98 -16.15 -9.91
C LYS A 27 -36.03 -16.14 -11.03
N MET A 28 -37.07 -15.33 -10.89
CA MET A 28 -38.12 -15.14 -11.90
C MET A 28 -37.68 -14.24 -13.06
N SER A 29 -36.64 -13.41 -12.89
CA SER A 29 -36.15 -12.50 -13.93
C SER A 29 -35.06 -13.10 -14.84
N VAL A 30 -34.38 -14.16 -14.38
CA VAL A 30 -33.26 -14.80 -15.09
C VAL A 30 -33.71 -16.04 -15.88
N ILE A 31 -34.97 -16.46 -15.74
CA ILE A 31 -35.56 -17.61 -16.47
C ILE A 31 -36.82 -17.17 -17.21
N ASP A 32 -36.72 -16.10 -17.99
CA ASP A 32 -37.70 -15.81 -19.03
C ASP A 32 -36.94 -15.52 -20.33
N ASP A 33 -36.94 -16.51 -21.23
CA ASP A 33 -36.35 -16.47 -22.59
C ASP A 33 -37.10 -15.50 -23.53
N SER A 34 -37.87 -14.55 -23.01
CA SER A 34 -38.72 -13.65 -23.80
C SER A 34 -38.38 -12.15 -23.70
N VAL A 35 -37.32 -11.76 -22.99
CA VAL A 35 -36.89 -10.36 -22.89
C VAL A 35 -35.42 -10.18 -23.26
N CYS A 36 -35.09 -10.39 -24.53
CA CYS A 36 -33.87 -9.86 -25.18
C CYS A 36 -34.07 -9.92 -26.71
N GLY A 37 -35.01 -9.12 -27.22
CA GLY A 37 -35.12 -8.84 -28.64
C GLY A 37 -33.98 -7.93 -29.10
N GLU A 38 -33.35 -8.34 -30.21
CA GLU A 38 -32.65 -7.48 -31.18
C GLU A 38 -31.40 -6.73 -30.69
N ASP A 39 -30.24 -7.41 -30.71
CA ASP A 39 -29.01 -6.94 -31.43
C ASP A 39 -27.77 -7.85 -31.30
N TRP A 40 -27.93 -9.16 -31.06
CA TRP A 40 -26.80 -10.12 -31.04
C TRP A 40 -26.43 -10.68 -32.42
N GLY A 41 -26.67 -9.89 -33.48
CA GLY A 41 -26.50 -10.26 -34.88
C GLY A 41 -25.14 -9.90 -35.48
N ASN A 42 -24.01 -10.31 -34.89
CA ASN A 42 -22.73 -10.31 -35.64
C ASN A 42 -21.78 -11.45 -35.19
N PRO A 43 -21.42 -12.42 -36.07
CA PRO A 43 -20.62 -13.59 -35.71
C PRO A 43 -19.11 -13.33 -35.45
N SER A 44 -18.65 -12.08 -35.46
CA SER A 44 -17.22 -11.72 -35.52
C SER A 44 -16.58 -11.20 -34.22
N SER A 45 -17.26 -11.24 -33.06
CA SER A 45 -16.70 -10.71 -31.81
C SER A 45 -15.74 -11.69 -31.10
N GLY A 46 -14.55 -11.20 -30.72
CA GLY A 46 -13.51 -11.94 -29.97
C GLY A 46 -14.01 -12.58 -28.67
N ARG A 47 -15.01 -11.98 -28.04
CA ARG A 47 -15.69 -12.45 -26.81
C ARG A 47 -16.25 -13.87 -26.93
N ARG A 48 -16.82 -14.26 -28.08
CA ARG A 48 -17.34 -15.63 -28.30
C ARG A 48 -16.23 -16.69 -28.38
N ARG A 49 -15.02 -16.27 -28.77
CA ARG A 49 -13.86 -17.15 -28.96
C ARG A 49 -13.13 -17.40 -27.62
N VAL A 50 -13.09 -16.39 -26.76
CA VAL A 50 -12.55 -16.48 -25.38
C VAL A 50 -13.45 -17.32 -24.49
N ALA A 51 -14.76 -17.07 -24.49
CA ALA A 51 -15.74 -17.86 -23.71
C ALA A 51 -15.74 -19.34 -24.11
N LYS A 52 -15.68 -19.66 -25.41
CA LYS A 52 -15.58 -21.05 -25.89
C LYS A 52 -14.25 -21.72 -25.51
N LYS A 53 -13.14 -20.99 -25.45
CA LYS A 53 -11.83 -21.52 -25.02
C LYS A 53 -11.81 -21.79 -23.52
N LEU A 54 -12.37 -20.89 -22.70
CA LEU A 54 -12.51 -21.05 -21.25
C LEU A 54 -13.37 -22.26 -20.88
N VAL A 55 -14.55 -22.40 -21.49
CA VAL A 55 -15.43 -23.56 -21.26
C VAL A 55 -14.75 -24.87 -21.67
N LYS A 56 -14.00 -24.87 -22.79
CA LYS A 56 -13.28 -26.07 -23.25
C LYS A 56 -12.09 -26.43 -22.34
N LEU A 57 -11.38 -25.43 -21.82
CA LEU A 57 -10.30 -25.63 -20.84
C LEU A 57 -10.84 -26.16 -19.51
N MET A 58 -11.96 -25.60 -19.04
CA MET A 58 -12.66 -26.03 -17.83
C MET A 58 -13.20 -27.47 -17.93
N MET A 59 -13.73 -27.87 -19.09
CA MET A 59 -14.15 -29.26 -19.33
C MET A 59 -12.97 -30.25 -19.36
N VAL A 60 -11.80 -29.85 -19.88
CA VAL A 60 -10.60 -30.69 -19.90
C VAL A 60 -10.01 -30.87 -18.50
N ILE A 61 -10.06 -29.82 -17.67
CA ILE A 61 -9.62 -29.87 -16.27
C ILE A 61 -10.58 -30.75 -15.45
N GLY A 62 -11.89 -30.56 -15.58
CA GLY A 62 -12.90 -31.37 -14.88
C GLY A 62 -12.82 -32.87 -15.22
N ASN A 63 -12.63 -33.21 -16.49
CA ASN A 63 -12.51 -34.61 -16.93
C ASN A 63 -11.19 -35.28 -16.51
N ARG A 64 -10.12 -34.53 -16.25
CA ARG A 64 -8.86 -35.08 -15.72
C ARG A 64 -8.95 -35.40 -14.23
N VAL A 65 -9.73 -34.62 -13.48
CA VAL A 65 -9.95 -34.84 -12.04
C VAL A 65 -10.88 -36.02 -11.78
N GLN A 66 -11.87 -36.27 -12.65
CA GLN A 66 -12.80 -37.41 -12.50
C GLN A 66 -12.25 -38.76 -12.95
N ASN A 67 -11.28 -38.82 -13.87
CA ASN A 67 -10.78 -40.09 -14.44
C ASN A 67 -9.58 -40.70 -13.71
N ASN A 68 -8.96 -39.99 -12.75
CA ASN A 68 -7.95 -40.55 -11.85
C ASN A 68 -8.60 -40.98 -10.53
N GLY A 69 -9.56 -41.89 -10.64
CA GLY A 69 -10.02 -42.65 -9.48
C GLY A 69 -9.07 -43.80 -9.22
N ASP A 70 -7.94 -43.54 -8.55
CA ASP A 70 -7.18 -44.54 -7.80
C ASP A 70 -6.20 -43.85 -6.83
N SER A 71 -6.07 -44.42 -5.63
CA SER A 71 -5.33 -43.97 -4.44
C SER A 71 -4.05 -43.15 -4.68
N LEU A 72 -3.99 -41.93 -4.13
CA LEU A 72 -2.77 -41.12 -4.04
C LEU A 72 -2.66 -40.44 -2.67
N GLU A 73 -1.85 -41.02 -1.77
CA GLU A 73 -1.07 -40.25 -0.81
C GLU A 73 -0.02 -39.47 -1.62
N GLU A 74 -0.19 -38.14 -1.68
CA GLU A 74 0.61 -37.10 -2.33
C GLU A 74 0.76 -37.05 -3.89
N PRO A 75 0.80 -35.85 -4.51
CA PRO A 75 0.43 -34.52 -3.99
C PRO A 75 -0.63 -33.81 -4.85
N VAL A 76 -1.72 -33.44 -4.17
CA VAL A 76 -2.62 -32.31 -4.53
C VAL A 76 -1.86 -30.97 -4.53
N GLU A 77 -0.69 -30.93 -3.88
CA GLU A 77 0.24 -29.79 -3.78
C GLU A 77 0.70 -29.25 -5.14
N ASN A 78 1.02 -30.12 -6.11
CA ASN A 78 1.46 -29.67 -7.44
C ASN A 78 0.31 -29.12 -8.29
N SER A 79 -0.92 -29.62 -8.08
CA SER A 79 -2.08 -29.18 -8.87
C SER A 79 -2.54 -27.80 -8.44
N CYS A 80 -2.52 -27.49 -7.15
CA CYS A 80 -2.86 -26.17 -6.62
C CYS A 80 -1.82 -25.10 -6.97
N GLN A 81 -0.52 -25.41 -6.90
CA GLN A 81 0.53 -24.46 -7.31
C GLN A 81 0.55 -24.18 -8.82
N ILE A 82 0.22 -25.17 -9.66
CA ILE A 82 0.03 -24.97 -11.10
C ILE A 82 -1.25 -24.16 -11.38
N PHE A 83 -2.25 -24.24 -10.49
CA PHE A 83 -3.52 -23.52 -10.61
C PHE A 83 -3.39 -22.04 -10.21
N GLU A 84 -2.69 -21.72 -9.12
CA GLU A 84 -2.38 -20.33 -8.72
C GLU A 84 -1.53 -19.62 -9.79
N LYS A 85 -0.44 -20.25 -10.25
CA LYS A 85 0.39 -19.69 -11.34
C LYS A 85 -0.36 -19.47 -12.65
N ARG A 86 -1.47 -20.17 -12.89
CA ARG A 86 -2.30 -20.01 -14.10
C ARG A 86 -3.42 -19.01 -13.93
N LEU A 87 -3.88 -18.76 -12.69
CA LEU A 87 -4.78 -17.65 -12.37
C LEU A 87 -4.04 -16.31 -12.51
N ASP A 88 -2.79 -16.23 -12.05
CA ASP A 88 -1.95 -15.04 -12.27
C ASP A 88 -1.73 -14.74 -13.76
N LEU A 89 -1.54 -15.78 -14.57
CA LEU A 89 -1.43 -15.68 -16.04
C LEU A 89 -2.75 -15.28 -16.71
N LEU A 90 -3.90 -15.61 -16.10
CA LEU A 90 -5.22 -15.22 -16.57
C LEU A 90 -5.53 -13.76 -16.21
N ASP A 91 -5.07 -13.28 -15.06
CA ASP A 91 -5.11 -11.86 -14.69
C ASP A 91 -4.26 -11.02 -15.65
N VAL A 92 -3.08 -11.50 -16.05
CA VAL A 92 -2.22 -10.83 -17.05
C VAL A 92 -2.86 -10.80 -18.45
N LEU A 93 -3.56 -11.86 -18.86
CA LEU A 93 -4.18 -11.95 -20.19
C LEU A 93 -5.52 -11.20 -20.30
N LEU A 94 -6.23 -10.97 -19.19
CA LEU A 94 -7.52 -10.26 -19.17
C LEU A 94 -7.36 -8.74 -19.08
N LEU A 95 -6.17 -8.25 -18.72
CA LEU A 95 -5.84 -6.81 -18.74
C LEU A 95 -5.56 -6.26 -20.15
N GLU A 96 -5.49 -7.11 -21.18
CA GLU A 96 -5.27 -6.69 -22.58
C GLU A 96 -6.56 -6.33 -23.35
N GLU A 97 -7.77 -6.63 -22.84
CA GLU A 97 -9.02 -6.24 -23.51
C GLU A 97 -9.86 -5.31 -22.61
N GLU A 98 -10.06 -4.06 -23.05
CA GLU A 98 -10.86 -3.08 -22.33
C GLU A 98 -12.32 -3.54 -22.12
N GLY A 99 -12.76 -3.52 -20.86
CA GLY A 99 -14.18 -3.46 -20.50
C GLY A 99 -14.86 -4.75 -20.04
N CYS A 100 -14.27 -5.51 -19.10
CA CYS A 100 -14.92 -6.68 -18.52
C CYS A 100 -14.78 -6.76 -16.98
N GLN A 101 -15.49 -5.89 -16.24
CA GLN A 101 -15.59 -5.97 -14.78
C GLN A 101 -16.78 -6.81 -14.28
N ASP A 102 -17.87 -6.89 -15.06
CA ASP A 102 -19.10 -7.56 -14.61
C ASP A 102 -19.08 -9.10 -14.74
N ASP A 103 -18.25 -9.66 -15.61
CA ASP A 103 -18.15 -11.12 -15.80
C ASP A 103 -17.31 -11.82 -14.71
N PHE A 104 -16.50 -11.07 -13.95
CA PHE A 104 -15.60 -11.62 -12.93
C PHE A 104 -16.35 -12.15 -11.70
N LEU A 105 -17.41 -11.45 -11.29
CA LEU A 105 -18.23 -11.82 -10.13
C LEU A 105 -19.07 -13.08 -10.42
N ALA A 106 -19.55 -13.24 -11.66
CA ALA A 106 -20.34 -14.40 -12.08
C ALA A 106 -19.52 -15.70 -12.06
N VAL A 107 -18.25 -15.65 -12.45
CA VAL A 107 -17.34 -16.81 -12.44
C VAL A 107 -16.96 -17.21 -11.02
N GLN A 108 -16.73 -16.24 -10.13
CA GLN A 108 -16.46 -16.51 -8.71
C GLN A 108 -17.68 -17.09 -7.98
N CYS A 109 -18.89 -16.58 -8.24
CA CYS A 109 -20.13 -17.09 -7.65
C CYS A 109 -20.50 -18.49 -8.16
N PHE A 110 -20.23 -18.81 -9.42
CA PHE A 110 -20.50 -20.14 -9.99
C PHE A 110 -19.62 -21.23 -9.35
N PHE A 111 -18.36 -20.90 -9.02
CA PHE A 111 -17.42 -21.83 -8.38
C PHE A 111 -17.71 -22.05 -6.88
N ALA A 112 -18.11 -21.00 -6.15
CA ALA A 112 -18.49 -21.13 -4.74
C ALA A 112 -19.70 -22.07 -4.53
N PHE A 113 -20.58 -22.17 -5.53
CA PHE A 113 -21.80 -22.99 -5.45
C PHE A 113 -21.63 -24.44 -5.91
N HIS A 114 -20.61 -24.76 -6.73
CA HIS A 114 -20.40 -26.12 -7.28
C HIS A 114 -19.27 -26.91 -6.61
N CYS A 115 -18.38 -26.26 -5.85
CA CYS A 115 -17.40 -26.96 -5.03
C CYS A 115 -17.97 -27.40 -3.65
N LEU A 116 -19.19 -27.00 -3.32
CA LEU A 116 -19.88 -27.40 -2.09
C LEU A 116 -21.05 -28.35 -2.38
N SER A 117 -20.71 -29.64 -2.27
CA SER A 117 -21.55 -30.83 -2.09
C SER A 117 -21.92 -31.66 -3.35
N PRO A 118 -21.98 -33.00 -3.21
CA PRO A 118 -22.86 -33.65 -2.24
C PRO A 118 -22.15 -34.64 -1.32
N CYS A 119 -22.21 -34.42 0.00
CA CYS A 119 -22.43 -35.51 0.96
C CYS A 119 -22.59 -35.02 2.43
N VAL A 120 -23.72 -35.40 3.01
CA VAL A 120 -24.01 -35.63 4.44
C VAL A 120 -24.43 -34.43 5.31
N VAL A 121 -25.71 -34.50 5.69
CA VAL A 121 -26.38 -33.83 6.81
C VAL A 121 -25.67 -34.15 8.13
N ALA A 122 -25.13 -33.16 8.83
CA ALA A 122 -24.72 -33.28 10.24
C ALA A 122 -24.85 -31.93 10.97
N SER A 123 -25.24 -31.99 12.25
CA SER A 123 -25.70 -30.87 13.07
C SER A 123 -24.59 -29.88 13.47
N PHE A 124 -24.99 -28.64 13.79
CA PHE A 124 -24.15 -27.49 14.15
C PHE A 124 -23.11 -27.71 15.26
N THR A 125 -23.22 -28.78 16.05
CA THR A 125 -22.27 -29.13 17.12
C THR A 125 -20.98 -29.80 16.59
N ASP A 126 -21.02 -30.44 15.42
CA ASP A 126 -19.86 -31.12 14.83
C ASP A 126 -18.94 -30.14 14.08
N MET A 127 -19.50 -29.03 13.58
CA MET A 127 -18.75 -27.96 12.89
C MET A 127 -17.78 -27.22 13.83
N TRP A 128 -18.12 -27.12 15.13
CA TRP A 128 -17.29 -26.47 16.14
C TRP A 128 -16.07 -27.32 16.56
N ASN A 129 -16.17 -28.65 16.52
CA ASN A 129 -15.07 -29.56 16.85
C ASN A 129 -14.11 -29.82 15.68
N ILE A 130 -14.60 -29.72 14.44
CA ILE A 130 -13.75 -29.79 13.22
C ILE A 130 -12.85 -28.55 13.13
N GLY A 131 -13.35 -27.36 13.47
CA GLY A 131 -12.56 -26.12 13.52
C GLY A 131 -11.38 -26.18 14.50
N ARG A 132 -11.55 -26.83 15.66
CA ARG A 132 -10.45 -27.00 16.64
C ARG A 132 -9.39 -28.02 16.20
N LYS A 133 -9.77 -29.08 15.48
CA LYS A 133 -8.82 -30.06 14.92
C LYS A 133 -8.07 -29.50 13.71
N GLY A 134 -8.71 -28.66 12.88
CA GLY A 134 -8.06 -27.95 11.78
C GLY A 134 -6.98 -26.97 12.26
N ILE A 135 -7.26 -26.23 13.33
CA ILE A 135 -6.29 -25.30 13.94
C ILE A 135 -5.13 -26.05 14.62
N GLN A 136 -5.38 -27.20 15.26
CA GLN A 136 -4.31 -28.05 15.80
C GLN A 136 -3.48 -28.76 14.72
N CYS A 137 -4.05 -29.04 13.54
CA CYS A 137 -3.31 -29.58 12.41
C CYS A 137 -2.42 -28.50 11.77
N LEU A 138 -2.92 -27.27 11.61
CA LEU A 138 -2.14 -26.11 11.18
C LEU A 138 -1.00 -25.76 12.15
N GLN A 139 -1.21 -25.89 13.46
CA GLN A 139 -0.14 -25.69 14.45
C GLN A 139 0.88 -26.84 14.50
N LYS A 140 0.52 -28.06 14.06
CA LYS A 140 1.47 -29.18 13.93
C LYS A 140 2.20 -29.22 12.59
N LEU A 141 1.63 -28.65 11.53
CA LEU A 141 2.29 -28.50 10.22
C LEU A 141 3.46 -27.49 10.26
N ASN A 142 3.45 -26.55 11.21
CA ASN A 142 4.59 -25.66 11.48
C ASN A 142 5.72 -26.27 12.34
N ALA A 143 5.73 -27.59 12.56
CA ALA A 143 6.81 -28.28 13.26
C ALA A 143 7.39 -29.46 12.47
N ALA A 144 7.04 -29.61 11.19
CA ALA A 144 7.72 -30.54 10.30
C ALA A 144 9.01 -29.86 9.80
N LYS A 145 10.16 -30.42 10.19
CA LYS A 145 11.50 -30.01 9.76
C LYS A 145 11.55 -29.84 8.25
N LEU A 146 11.43 -28.60 7.77
CA LEU A 146 11.87 -28.24 6.43
C LEU A 146 13.38 -28.49 6.38
N SER A 147 13.77 -29.49 5.61
CA SER A 147 15.16 -29.83 5.38
C SER A 147 15.84 -28.64 4.71
N THR A 148 16.96 -28.21 5.28
CA THR A 148 17.86 -27.19 4.75
C THR A 148 18.59 -27.69 3.50
N SER A 149 17.87 -27.98 2.42
CA SER A 149 18.50 -28.40 1.17
C SER A 149 17.59 -28.21 -0.06
N SER A 150 17.46 -26.97 -0.52
CA SER A 150 17.27 -26.68 -1.94
C SER A 150 17.95 -25.35 -2.26
N LYS A 151 19.20 -25.44 -2.72
CA LYS A 151 19.96 -24.30 -3.24
C LYS A 151 19.39 -23.91 -4.60
N VAL A 152 18.50 -22.93 -4.62
CA VAL A 152 18.17 -22.12 -5.80
C VAL A 152 18.81 -20.75 -5.54
N ASP A 153 19.91 -20.49 -6.23
CA ASP A 153 20.61 -19.20 -6.36
C ASP A 153 20.65 -18.27 -5.14
N GLY A 154 21.12 -18.76 -3.99
CA GLY A 154 21.60 -17.98 -2.82
C GLY A 154 20.63 -16.99 -2.15
N THR A 155 19.46 -16.74 -2.74
CA THR A 155 18.53 -15.67 -2.41
C THR A 155 17.22 -16.32 -2.04
N ASN A 156 16.66 -15.92 -0.90
CA ASN A 156 15.38 -16.47 -0.43
C ASN A 156 14.31 -16.25 -1.53
N PRO A 157 13.61 -17.31 -1.99
CA PRO A 157 12.62 -17.22 -3.07
C PRO A 157 11.53 -16.18 -2.84
N ILE A 158 11.18 -15.92 -1.57
CA ILE A 158 10.17 -14.92 -1.20
C ILE A 158 10.70 -13.51 -1.43
N ILE A 159 11.94 -13.23 -1.01
CA ILE A 159 12.61 -11.95 -1.31
C ILE A 159 12.67 -11.73 -2.83
N HIS A 160 13.07 -12.75 -3.58
CA HIS A 160 13.14 -12.68 -5.03
C HIS A 160 11.75 -12.38 -5.64
N ALA A 161 10.71 -13.09 -5.21
CA ALA A 161 9.35 -12.90 -5.72
C ALA A 161 8.83 -11.49 -5.42
N SER A 162 8.98 -10.99 -4.19
CA SER A 162 8.54 -9.64 -3.79
C SER A 162 9.26 -8.55 -4.58
N LEU A 163 10.57 -8.66 -4.78
CA LEU A 163 11.31 -7.71 -5.62
C LEU A 163 10.95 -7.82 -7.11
N THR A 164 10.69 -9.04 -7.60
CA THR A 164 10.24 -9.25 -8.99
C THR A 164 8.90 -8.59 -9.25
N LEU A 165 7.97 -8.66 -8.29
CA LEU A 165 6.65 -8.02 -8.43
C LEU A 165 6.78 -6.50 -8.61
N ILE A 166 7.61 -5.85 -7.79
CA ILE A 166 7.92 -4.41 -7.92
C ILE A 166 8.61 -4.13 -9.26
N GLN A 167 9.57 -4.98 -9.66
CA GLN A 167 10.31 -4.81 -10.91
C GLN A 167 9.42 -4.86 -12.15
N GLU A 168 8.54 -5.86 -12.26
CA GLU A 168 7.67 -6.00 -13.41
C GLU A 168 6.62 -4.89 -13.47
N ARG A 169 6.06 -4.48 -12.32
CA ARG A 169 5.17 -3.30 -12.26
C ARG A 169 5.89 -2.01 -12.65
N ALA A 170 7.10 -1.77 -12.15
CA ALA A 170 7.89 -0.60 -12.48
C ALA A 170 8.21 -0.53 -13.99
N LYS A 171 8.59 -1.66 -14.61
CA LYS A 171 8.79 -1.75 -16.07
C LYS A 171 7.53 -1.37 -16.85
N LEU A 172 6.38 -1.92 -16.46
CA LEU A 172 5.10 -1.61 -17.10
C LEU A 172 4.72 -0.13 -16.96
N MET A 173 4.90 0.46 -15.77
CA MET A 173 4.59 1.87 -15.57
C MET A 173 5.53 2.79 -16.35
N ALA A 174 6.83 2.48 -16.40
CA ALA A 174 7.78 3.25 -17.20
C ALA A 174 7.47 3.17 -18.70
N ASP A 175 7.11 1.99 -19.23
CA ASP A 175 6.69 1.84 -20.63
C ASP A 175 5.44 2.70 -20.93
N ARG A 176 4.46 2.74 -20.01
CA ARG A 176 3.28 3.62 -20.15
C ARG A 176 3.66 5.10 -20.19
N VAL A 177 4.56 5.54 -19.32
CA VAL A 177 5.05 6.92 -19.29
C VAL A 177 5.81 7.27 -20.57
N GLN A 178 6.70 6.38 -21.02
CA GLN A 178 7.48 6.59 -22.23
C GLN A 178 6.60 6.65 -23.48
N LYS A 179 5.56 5.80 -23.57
CA LYS A 179 4.55 5.83 -24.65
C LYS A 179 3.74 7.13 -24.66
N ALA A 180 3.39 7.68 -23.49
CA ALA A 180 2.72 8.96 -23.39
C ALA A 180 3.62 10.13 -23.83
N GLY A 181 4.93 10.01 -23.62
CA GLY A 181 5.95 10.93 -24.12
C GLY A 181 6.00 12.28 -23.39
N GLY A 182 7.16 12.95 -23.48
CA GLY A 182 7.33 14.31 -22.97
C GLY A 182 7.55 14.44 -21.46
N ALA A 183 7.63 13.34 -20.70
CA ALA A 183 7.96 13.39 -19.27
C ALA A 183 9.49 13.32 -19.04
N LYS A 184 10.03 14.25 -18.25
CA LYS A 184 11.41 14.21 -17.72
C LYS A 184 11.49 13.50 -16.37
N ALA A 185 10.42 13.58 -15.59
CA ALA A 185 10.25 12.89 -14.33
C ALA A 185 8.77 12.54 -14.17
N ALA A 186 8.48 11.31 -13.77
CA ALA A 186 7.13 10.86 -13.45
C ALA A 186 7.11 10.21 -12.07
N THR A 187 6.19 10.62 -11.21
CA THR A 187 6.10 10.08 -9.85
C THR A 187 5.56 8.65 -9.89
N ALA A 188 6.23 7.74 -9.17
CA ALA A 188 5.81 6.36 -9.00
C ALA A 188 5.61 6.05 -7.52
N LEU A 189 4.38 5.70 -7.15
CA LEU A 189 4.04 5.28 -5.80
C LEU A 189 4.63 3.91 -5.51
N LEU A 190 5.27 3.76 -4.35
CA LEU A 190 5.69 2.48 -3.80
C LEU A 190 5.28 2.47 -2.32
N GLY A 191 4.47 1.52 -1.89
CA GLY A 191 4.09 1.42 -0.48
C GLY A 191 5.00 0.48 0.29
N ILE A 192 5.36 0.88 1.51
CA ILE A 192 6.19 0.10 2.44
C ILE A 192 5.39 -0.09 3.74
N PRO A 193 4.51 -1.12 3.82
CA PRO A 193 3.62 -1.36 4.96
C PRO A 193 4.36 -1.91 6.19
N LEU A 194 5.21 -1.09 6.79
CA LEU A 194 6.07 -1.41 7.94
C LEU A 194 5.71 -0.55 9.14
N GLY A 195 5.47 -1.16 10.31
CA GLY A 195 5.09 -0.42 11.53
C GLY A 195 5.76 -0.90 12.81
N HIS A 196 6.60 -1.95 12.75
CA HIS A 196 7.16 -2.56 13.95
C HIS A 196 8.37 -1.83 14.55
N HIS A 197 8.75 -0.70 13.95
CA HIS A 197 9.76 0.21 14.47
C HIS A 197 9.16 1.45 15.15
N SER A 198 7.84 1.56 15.13
CA SER A 198 7.06 2.53 15.90
C SER A 198 7.25 2.32 17.40
N SER A 199 7.38 3.42 18.15
CA SER A 199 7.53 3.37 19.61
C SER A 199 6.21 3.20 20.38
N PHE A 200 5.06 3.47 19.73
CA PHE A 200 3.75 3.45 20.42
C PHE A 200 2.70 2.60 19.72
N HIS A 201 2.36 2.87 18.46
CA HIS A 201 1.37 2.08 17.71
C HIS A 201 1.87 1.71 16.32
N GLU A 202 1.87 0.41 15.99
CA GLU A 202 2.25 -0.11 14.67
C GLU A 202 1.15 0.07 13.58
N GLY A 203 0.18 0.95 13.84
CA GLY A 203 -0.93 1.22 12.92
C GLY A 203 -0.52 1.77 11.54
N PRO A 204 0.60 2.50 11.38
CA PRO A 204 1.07 2.93 10.07
C PRO A 204 1.32 1.78 9.08
N ALA A 205 1.58 0.55 9.53
CA ALA A 205 1.72 -0.61 8.63
C ALA A 205 0.50 -0.83 7.71
N PHE A 206 -0.68 -0.31 8.07
CA PHE A 206 -1.91 -0.44 7.29
C PHE A 206 -2.15 0.74 6.34
N ALA A 207 -1.32 1.79 6.38
CA ALA A 207 -1.59 3.06 5.72
C ALA A 207 -1.64 3.02 4.18
N PRO A 208 -0.72 2.35 3.45
CA PRO A 208 -0.61 2.51 2.01
C PRO A 208 -1.90 2.23 1.23
N PRO A 209 -2.68 1.17 1.51
CA PRO A 209 -3.96 0.93 0.83
C PRO A 209 -5.00 2.03 1.08
N PHE A 210 -5.13 2.54 2.31
CA PHE A 210 -6.11 3.59 2.65
C PHE A 210 -5.76 4.94 2.01
N ILE A 211 -4.47 5.24 1.87
CA ILE A 211 -4.01 6.44 1.15
C ILE A 211 -4.42 6.33 -0.31
N ARG A 212 -4.18 5.18 -0.96
CA ARG A 212 -4.59 4.95 -2.35
C ARG A 212 -6.09 5.05 -2.55
N GLU A 213 -6.88 4.42 -1.69
CA GLU A 213 -8.35 4.51 -1.72
C GLU A 213 -8.80 5.97 -1.69
N SER A 214 -8.24 6.76 -0.76
CA SER A 214 -8.57 8.18 -0.59
C SER A 214 -8.11 9.07 -1.75
N MET A 215 -7.04 8.70 -2.46
CA MET A 215 -6.58 9.43 -3.65
C MET A 215 -7.55 9.34 -4.82
N TRP A 216 -8.26 8.21 -4.92
CA TRP A 216 -9.19 7.87 -5.99
C TRP A 216 -10.66 7.88 -5.56
N ASP A 217 -10.95 8.43 -4.38
CA ASP A 217 -12.31 8.55 -3.86
C ASP A 217 -13.17 9.46 -4.78
N ASP A 218 -14.40 9.00 -5.07
CA ASP A 218 -15.35 9.65 -5.98
C ASP A 218 -15.79 11.05 -5.51
N SER A 219 -15.61 11.39 -4.22
CA SER A 219 -15.86 12.75 -3.73
C SER A 219 -14.82 13.76 -4.20
N THR A 220 -13.67 13.29 -4.71
CA THR A 220 -12.59 14.12 -5.25
C THR A 220 -12.59 14.13 -6.77
N ASN A 221 -11.97 15.15 -7.37
CA ASN A 221 -11.59 15.10 -8.78
C ASN A 221 -10.15 14.58 -8.91
N ALA A 222 -9.69 14.35 -10.14
CA ALA A 222 -8.33 13.90 -10.43
C ALA A 222 -7.30 15.05 -10.56
N THR A 223 -7.62 16.28 -10.15
CA THR A 223 -6.77 17.46 -10.39
C THR A 223 -6.05 17.89 -9.12
N THR A 224 -4.76 18.20 -9.19
CA THR A 224 -4.00 18.82 -8.09
C THR A 224 -4.29 20.32 -8.01
N GLU A 225 -3.89 20.99 -6.93
CA GLU A 225 -4.18 22.43 -6.78
C GLU A 225 -3.50 23.30 -7.86
N GLU A 226 -2.33 22.89 -8.35
CA GLU A 226 -1.62 23.54 -9.47
C GLU A 226 -2.11 23.08 -10.85
N GLY A 227 -3.14 22.23 -10.93
CA GLY A 227 -3.80 21.87 -12.18
C GLY A 227 -3.24 20.64 -12.91
N LYS A 228 -2.33 19.86 -12.30
CA LYS A 228 -1.90 18.58 -12.89
C LYS A 228 -2.97 17.51 -12.72
N ILE A 229 -3.06 16.58 -13.67
CA ILE A 229 -4.07 15.54 -13.68
C ILE A 229 -3.42 14.23 -13.25
N ILE A 230 -3.82 13.67 -12.11
CA ILE A 230 -3.16 12.47 -11.53
C ILE A 230 -3.49 11.17 -12.28
N THR A 231 -4.51 11.17 -13.15
CA THR A 231 -4.80 10.03 -14.05
C THR A 231 -3.85 9.98 -15.25
N ASP A 232 -3.08 11.03 -15.50
CA ASP A 232 -2.01 11.01 -16.50
C ASP A 232 -0.81 10.22 -15.94
N PRO A 233 -0.37 9.12 -16.58
CA PRO A 233 0.77 8.34 -16.10
C PRO A 233 2.06 9.18 -15.99
N ARG A 234 2.18 10.26 -16.77
CA ARG A 234 3.34 11.18 -16.69
C ARG A 234 3.35 11.98 -15.39
N VAL A 235 2.21 12.12 -14.72
CA VAL A 235 2.08 12.79 -13.43
C VAL A 235 2.17 11.79 -12.28
N LEU A 236 1.47 10.65 -12.38
CA LEU A 236 1.45 9.68 -11.30
C LEU A 236 1.24 8.26 -11.84
N THR A 237 2.06 7.33 -11.34
CA THR A 237 1.95 5.89 -11.53
C THR A 237 2.07 5.20 -10.18
N ASP A 238 1.79 3.89 -10.12
CA ASP A 238 1.84 3.10 -8.90
C ASP A 238 2.46 1.74 -9.18
N VAL A 239 3.51 1.38 -8.43
CA VAL A 239 4.18 0.09 -8.53
C VAL A 239 3.73 -0.89 -7.43
N GLY A 240 2.78 -0.48 -6.60
CA GLY A 240 2.17 -1.28 -5.54
C GLY A 240 2.98 -1.29 -4.25
N ASP A 241 2.81 -2.34 -3.46
CA ASP A 241 3.40 -2.47 -2.13
C ASP A 241 4.49 -3.54 -2.11
N LEU A 242 5.53 -3.30 -1.31
CA LEU A 242 6.47 -4.34 -0.92
C LEU A 242 5.80 -5.23 0.14
N ASP A 243 5.90 -6.55 -0.03
CA ASP A 243 5.28 -7.56 0.86
C ASP A 243 6.02 -7.68 2.22
N VAL A 244 6.08 -6.59 2.98
CA VAL A 244 6.89 -6.48 4.22
C VAL A 244 6.49 -7.54 5.25
N GLN A 245 5.21 -7.87 5.37
CA GLN A 245 4.75 -8.83 6.37
C GLN A 245 5.17 -10.26 6.02
N GLU A 246 5.09 -10.62 4.74
CA GLU A 246 5.55 -11.89 4.18
C GLU A 246 7.07 -12.04 4.34
N LEU A 247 7.82 -10.97 4.05
CA LEU A 247 9.28 -10.92 4.23
C LEU A 247 9.68 -11.15 5.70
N ARG A 248 8.97 -10.52 6.64
CA ARG A 248 9.21 -10.74 8.08
C ARG A 248 8.85 -12.17 8.50
N ASN A 249 7.73 -12.70 8.00
CA ASN A 249 7.28 -14.05 8.32
C ASN A 249 8.17 -15.15 7.75
N CYS A 250 8.83 -14.92 6.61
CA CYS A 250 9.70 -15.90 5.97
C CYS A 250 11.12 -15.95 6.54
N GLY A 251 11.37 -15.26 7.66
CA GLY A 251 12.65 -15.32 8.36
C GLY A 251 13.77 -14.59 7.62
N VAL A 252 13.50 -13.40 7.07
CA VAL A 252 14.58 -12.42 6.81
C VAL A 252 15.43 -12.33 8.08
N SER A 253 16.75 -12.37 7.93
CA SER A 253 17.68 -12.67 9.02
C SER A 253 17.56 -11.71 10.20
N ASP A 254 17.33 -10.43 9.92
CA ASP A 254 17.20 -9.34 10.86
C ASP A 254 16.59 -8.10 10.16
N ASP A 255 16.33 -7.06 10.94
CA ASP A 255 15.79 -5.79 10.42
C ASP A 255 16.77 -5.09 9.46
N ALA A 256 18.08 -5.30 9.60
CA ALA A 256 19.06 -4.73 8.68
C ALA A 256 18.88 -5.30 7.26
N ALA A 257 18.69 -6.61 7.14
CA ALA A 257 18.39 -7.25 5.86
C ALA A 257 17.03 -6.80 5.30
N LEU A 258 16.02 -6.56 6.14
CA LEU A 258 14.74 -5.99 5.70
C LEU A 258 14.93 -4.57 5.13
N MET A 259 15.69 -3.71 5.81
CA MET A 259 16.02 -2.36 5.33
C MET A 259 16.81 -2.38 4.02
N ASP A 260 17.66 -3.38 3.81
CA ASP A 260 18.36 -3.59 2.52
C ASP A 260 17.40 -3.99 1.40
N ILE A 261 16.38 -4.80 1.68
CA ILE A 261 15.32 -5.15 0.71
C ILE A 261 14.49 -3.92 0.35
N VAL A 262 14.12 -3.10 1.35
CA VAL A 262 13.44 -1.80 1.10
C VAL A 262 14.28 -0.93 0.18
N SER A 263 15.59 -0.84 0.45
CA SER A 263 16.52 -0.08 -0.40
C SER A 263 16.58 -0.64 -1.82
N ALA A 264 16.57 -1.96 -1.99
CA ALA A 264 16.56 -2.61 -3.30
C ALA A 264 15.27 -2.32 -4.08
N ALA A 265 14.11 -2.35 -3.43
CA ALA A 265 12.83 -2.01 -4.07
C ALA A 265 12.82 -0.57 -4.60
N VAL A 266 13.36 0.40 -3.84
CA VAL A 266 13.50 1.79 -4.29
C VAL A 266 14.43 1.90 -5.49
N LYS A 267 15.57 1.20 -5.49
CA LYS A 267 16.52 1.17 -6.62
C LYS A 267 15.86 0.63 -7.89
N ILE A 268 15.09 -0.44 -7.78
CA ILE A 268 14.34 -1.04 -8.89
C ILE A 268 13.41 0.01 -9.55
N VAL A 269 12.72 0.83 -8.76
CA VAL A 269 11.88 1.92 -9.30
C VAL A 269 12.74 2.97 -10.02
N MET A 270 13.83 3.42 -9.40
CA MET A 270 14.72 4.45 -9.98
C MET A 270 15.47 4.00 -11.24
N GLU A 271 15.70 2.70 -11.41
CA GLU A 271 16.29 2.14 -12.64
C GLU A 271 15.36 2.31 -13.85
N GLN A 272 14.05 2.44 -13.63
CA GLN A 272 13.07 2.60 -14.70
C GLN A 272 12.85 4.08 -15.03
N VAL A 273 13.67 4.63 -15.91
CA VAL A 273 13.54 6.04 -16.33
C VAL A 273 12.20 6.28 -17.07
N PRO A 274 11.44 7.35 -16.78
CA PRO A 274 11.76 8.50 -15.92
C PRO A 274 11.09 8.46 -14.52
N LEU A 275 10.94 7.28 -13.91
CA LEU A 275 10.23 7.15 -12.65
C LEU A 275 11.03 7.70 -11.46
N HIS A 276 10.38 8.51 -10.62
CA HIS A 276 10.89 9.00 -9.34
C HIS A 276 10.05 8.42 -8.18
N PRO A 277 10.65 7.85 -7.13
CA PRO A 277 9.92 7.17 -6.06
C PRO A 277 9.23 8.16 -5.12
N LEU A 278 7.92 7.98 -4.93
CA LEU A 278 7.15 8.61 -3.85
C LEU A 278 6.58 7.51 -2.94
N ILE A 279 7.09 7.45 -1.72
CA ILE A 279 6.86 6.32 -0.85
C ILE A 279 5.63 6.55 0.04
N LEU A 280 4.71 5.59 0.00
CA LEU A 280 3.59 5.54 0.94
C LEU A 280 4.06 4.76 2.16
N GLY A 281 4.25 5.47 3.26
CA GLY A 281 4.82 4.87 4.43
C GLY A 281 3.90 3.89 5.13
N GLY A 282 4.55 3.09 5.95
CA GLY A 282 4.14 2.95 7.34
C GLY A 282 4.93 3.94 8.21
N ASP A 283 5.64 3.44 9.22
CA ASP A 283 6.32 4.29 10.21
C ASP A 283 7.56 5.00 9.67
N HIS A 284 8.05 6.00 10.38
CA HIS A 284 9.14 6.87 9.92
C HIS A 284 10.52 6.18 9.81
N SER A 285 10.64 4.91 10.21
CA SER A 285 11.92 4.18 10.08
C SER A 285 12.33 3.95 8.63
N ILE A 286 11.34 3.84 7.73
CA ILE A 286 11.55 3.50 6.32
C ILE A 286 12.31 4.60 5.57
N THR A 287 12.28 5.84 6.05
CA THR A 287 12.95 6.97 5.38
C THR A 287 14.47 6.75 5.32
N TYR A 288 15.06 6.07 6.30
CA TYR A 288 16.48 5.74 6.28
C TYR A 288 16.90 4.89 5.06
N PRO A 289 16.38 3.66 4.83
CA PRO A 289 16.76 2.87 3.66
C PRO A 289 16.37 3.54 2.34
N ILE A 290 15.28 4.31 2.29
CA ILE A 290 14.85 5.01 1.06
C ILE A 290 15.86 6.09 0.68
N VAL A 291 16.19 7.00 1.61
CA VAL A 291 17.16 8.08 1.36
C VAL A 291 18.55 7.51 1.05
N ARG A 292 18.96 6.44 1.74
CA ARG A 292 20.19 5.69 1.42
C ARG A 292 20.18 5.20 -0.02
N ALA A 293 19.09 4.59 -0.49
CA ALA A 293 18.96 4.12 -1.86
C ALA A 293 19.02 5.27 -2.88
N VAL A 294 18.26 6.34 -2.66
CA VAL A 294 18.25 7.53 -3.52
C VAL A 294 19.64 8.15 -3.64
N SER A 295 20.32 8.38 -2.52
CA SER A 295 21.67 8.95 -2.50
C SER A 295 22.68 8.07 -3.25
N GLN A 296 22.61 6.75 -3.07
CA GLN A 296 23.47 5.80 -3.77
C GLN A 296 23.22 5.77 -5.28
N MET A 297 21.96 5.77 -5.72
CA MET A 297 21.59 5.76 -7.14
C MET A 297 22.02 7.03 -7.86
N LEU A 298 21.93 8.18 -7.19
CA LEU A 298 22.35 9.46 -7.76
C LEU A 298 23.87 9.72 -7.63
N GLY A 299 24.56 8.89 -6.84
CA GLY A 299 26.00 8.98 -6.62
C GLY A 299 26.43 10.20 -5.79
N GLY A 300 25.67 10.56 -4.76
CA GLY A 300 26.00 11.67 -3.86
C GLY A 300 24.88 12.05 -2.88
N PRO A 301 25.14 12.96 -1.93
CA PRO A 301 24.15 13.39 -0.97
C PRO A 301 23.02 14.20 -1.63
N VAL A 302 21.90 14.31 -0.92
CA VAL A 302 20.78 15.21 -1.23
C VAL A 302 20.61 16.26 -0.12
N ASP A 303 19.86 17.32 -0.38
CA ASP A 303 19.28 18.10 0.71
C ASP A 303 17.91 17.50 1.08
N ILE A 304 17.54 17.59 2.36
CA ILE A 304 16.27 17.04 2.85
C ILE A 304 15.42 18.14 3.47
N LEU A 305 14.17 18.23 3.00
CA LEU A 305 13.09 18.90 3.74
C LEU A 305 12.33 17.83 4.51
N HIS A 306 12.36 17.93 5.83
CA HIS A 306 11.70 17.03 6.76
C HIS A 306 10.62 17.82 7.51
N ILE A 307 9.35 17.44 7.34
CA ILE A 307 8.21 18.14 7.95
C ILE A 307 7.58 17.20 8.98
N ASP A 308 7.72 17.51 10.26
CA ASP A 308 7.42 16.60 11.39
C ASP A 308 7.25 17.38 12.72
N ALA A 309 6.49 16.83 13.66
CA ALA A 309 6.46 17.28 15.06
C ALA A 309 7.74 16.92 15.84
N HIS A 310 8.43 15.87 15.43
CA HIS A 310 9.56 15.20 16.06
C HIS A 310 10.84 15.35 15.22
N PRO A 311 12.02 15.37 15.86
CA PRO A 311 13.27 15.46 15.12
C PRO A 311 13.77 14.11 14.59
N ASP A 312 13.33 12.98 15.17
CA ASP A 312 13.76 11.63 14.76
C ASP A 312 15.29 11.42 14.67
N LEU A 313 15.99 12.08 15.60
CA LEU A 313 17.44 12.18 15.69
C LEU A 313 18.04 11.41 16.88
N TYR A 314 17.27 10.58 17.59
CA TYR A 314 17.84 9.76 18.67
C TYR A 314 18.97 8.87 18.15
N GLU A 315 20.02 8.70 18.94
CA GLU A 315 21.13 7.83 18.53
C GLU A 315 20.65 6.38 18.41
N SER A 316 19.89 5.89 19.39
CA SER A 316 19.23 4.59 19.33
C SER A 316 18.07 4.59 20.33
N PHE A 317 16.86 4.87 19.85
CA PHE A 317 15.69 4.96 20.71
C PHE A 317 15.32 3.57 21.25
N GLU A 318 15.28 3.44 22.58
CA GLU A 318 15.01 2.18 23.30
C GLU A 318 15.91 1.00 22.86
N GLY A 319 17.12 1.30 22.39
CA GLY A 319 18.08 0.30 21.92
C GLY A 319 17.80 -0.23 20.50
N ASN A 320 16.80 0.30 19.79
CA ASN A 320 16.55 -0.02 18.39
C ASN A 320 17.16 1.06 17.46
N PRO A 321 18.25 0.75 16.73
CA PRO A 321 18.86 1.71 15.80
C PRO A 321 17.98 2.01 14.57
N PHE A 322 17.00 1.15 14.29
CA PHE A 322 15.99 1.32 13.24
C PHE A 322 14.68 1.89 13.78
N SER A 323 14.62 2.38 15.02
CA SER A 323 13.41 3.03 15.53
C SER A 323 13.01 4.17 14.60
N HIS A 324 11.70 4.37 14.43
CA HIS A 324 11.19 5.51 13.66
C HIS A 324 11.77 6.85 14.15
N ALA A 325 11.95 6.99 15.47
CA ALA A 325 12.54 8.15 16.14
C ALA A 325 14.07 8.28 15.97
N SER A 326 14.71 7.42 15.18
CA SER A 326 16.17 7.39 14.95
C SER A 326 16.55 7.41 13.47
N SER A 327 15.58 7.48 12.56
CA SER A 327 15.79 7.37 11.11
C SER A 327 16.74 8.46 10.58
N PHE A 328 16.59 9.71 11.02
CA PHE A 328 17.44 10.82 10.59
C PHE A 328 18.85 10.77 11.20
N ALA A 329 19.02 10.19 12.38
CA ALA A 329 20.36 9.94 12.90
C ALA A 329 21.13 8.99 11.96
N ARG A 330 20.49 7.90 11.51
CA ARG A 330 21.07 6.97 10.53
C ARG A 330 21.37 7.63 9.19
N ILE A 331 20.50 8.53 8.73
CA ILE A 331 20.68 9.28 7.48
C ILE A 331 21.92 10.18 7.56
N MET A 332 22.05 10.95 8.65
CA MET A 332 23.17 11.88 8.83
C MET A 332 24.49 11.14 9.08
N GLU A 333 24.49 10.03 9.82
CA GLU A 333 25.66 9.17 10.02
C GLU A 333 26.18 8.56 8.71
N GLY A 334 25.28 8.18 7.81
CA GLY A 334 25.65 7.65 6.50
C GLY A 334 26.08 8.70 5.48
N GLY A 335 25.99 10.00 5.82
CA GLY A 335 26.37 11.09 4.92
C GLY A 335 25.49 11.21 3.66
N TYR A 336 24.25 10.68 3.71
CA TYR A 336 23.32 10.72 2.59
C TYR A 336 22.66 12.09 2.42
N ALA A 337 22.68 12.92 3.47
CA ALA A 337 22.15 14.27 3.47
C ALA A 337 23.26 15.30 3.69
N ARG A 338 23.20 16.41 2.96
CA ARG A 338 24.06 17.59 3.20
C ARG A 338 23.37 18.56 4.15
N ARG A 339 22.19 19.07 3.76
CA ARG A 339 21.32 19.86 4.63
C ARG A 339 20.13 19.01 5.06
N LEU A 340 19.79 19.08 6.34
CA LEU A 340 18.53 18.57 6.88
C LEU A 340 17.78 19.76 7.48
N VAL A 341 16.67 20.13 6.84
CA VAL A 341 15.79 21.22 7.27
C VAL A 341 14.55 20.59 7.90
N GLN A 342 14.41 20.72 9.22
CA GLN A 342 13.28 20.18 9.98
C GLN A 342 12.26 21.28 10.28
N VAL A 343 11.00 21.06 9.92
CA VAL A 343 9.93 22.05 10.05
C VAL A 343 8.74 21.46 10.77
N GLY A 344 8.20 22.17 11.77
CA GLY A 344 7.05 21.69 12.56
C GLY A 344 7.43 21.15 13.94
N ILE A 345 8.72 21.17 14.28
CA ILE A 345 9.28 20.59 15.50
C ILE A 345 8.62 21.21 16.73
N ARG A 346 8.06 20.36 17.59
CA ARG A 346 7.42 20.76 18.85
C ARG A 346 7.55 19.75 19.97
N SER A 347 8.00 18.53 19.66
CA SER A 347 8.40 17.53 20.65
C SER A 347 9.89 17.23 20.49
N ILE A 348 10.72 17.94 21.26
CA ILE A 348 12.18 17.83 21.18
C ILE A 348 12.82 17.95 22.57
N ASN A 349 13.66 16.98 22.93
CA ASN A 349 14.43 16.96 24.17
C ASN A 349 15.86 17.50 23.97
N GLN A 350 16.69 17.42 25.01
CA GLN A 350 18.08 17.87 24.94
C GLN A 350 18.92 17.03 23.96
N GLU A 351 18.72 15.71 23.92
CA GLU A 351 19.43 14.82 23.00
C GLU A 351 19.17 15.20 21.53
N GLY A 352 17.91 15.45 21.17
CA GLY A 352 17.56 15.89 19.81
C GLY A 352 18.23 17.21 19.42
N ARG A 353 18.42 18.14 20.37
CA ARG A 353 19.15 19.40 20.13
C ARG A 353 20.66 19.19 20.01
N ASP A 354 21.22 18.30 20.82
CA ASP A 354 22.65 17.97 20.78
C ASP A 354 23.02 17.23 19.49
N GLN A 355 22.18 16.29 19.06
CA GLN A 355 22.31 15.59 17.77
C GLN A 355 22.16 16.56 16.60
N ALA A 356 21.20 17.47 16.64
CA ALA A 356 21.07 18.51 15.63
C ALA A 356 22.33 19.39 15.51
N LYS A 357 22.90 19.80 16.65
CA LYS A 357 24.16 20.55 16.68
C LYS A 357 25.33 19.73 16.14
N LYS A 358 25.41 18.44 16.48
CA LYS A 358 26.44 17.51 16.01
C LYS A 358 26.41 17.34 14.50
N PHE A 359 25.22 17.20 13.91
CA PHE A 359 25.04 16.95 12.48
C PHE A 359 24.82 18.21 11.63
N GLY A 360 24.69 19.39 12.26
CA GLY A 360 24.44 20.65 11.54
C GLY A 360 23.02 20.78 10.99
N VAL A 361 22.03 20.23 11.71
CA VAL A 361 20.62 20.22 11.31
C VAL A 361 19.97 21.58 11.58
N GLU A 362 19.16 22.05 10.63
CA GLU A 362 18.38 23.29 10.76
C GLU A 362 17.00 22.98 11.34
N GLN A 363 16.80 23.25 12.63
CA GLN A 363 15.55 22.95 13.34
C GLN A 363 14.65 24.18 13.46
N TYR A 364 13.50 24.15 12.80
CA TYR A 364 12.47 25.19 12.86
C TYR A 364 11.32 24.75 13.77
N GLU A 365 11.38 25.19 15.02
CA GLU A 365 10.39 24.86 16.05
C GLU A 365 9.10 25.68 15.91
N MET A 366 7.95 25.07 16.20
CA MET A 366 6.64 25.74 16.09
C MET A 366 6.52 27.02 16.91
N ARG A 367 7.21 27.10 18.06
CA ARG A 367 7.25 28.30 18.92
C ARG A 367 7.86 29.54 18.24
N THR A 368 8.61 29.39 17.16
CA THR A 368 9.17 30.51 16.37
C THR A 368 8.58 30.61 14.96
N TYR A 369 7.59 29.78 14.63
CA TYR A 369 7.03 29.68 13.27
C TYR A 369 6.57 31.03 12.70
N SER A 370 5.95 31.91 13.50
CA SER A 370 5.51 33.24 13.02
C SER A 370 6.66 34.10 12.47
N ARG A 371 7.86 33.97 13.06
CA ARG A 371 9.08 34.66 12.59
C ARG A 371 9.69 33.93 11.38
N ASP A 372 9.68 32.60 11.42
CA ASP A 372 10.40 31.78 10.44
C ASP A 372 9.60 31.55 9.14
N ARG A 373 8.27 31.74 9.18
CA ARG A 373 7.34 31.50 8.07
C ARG A 373 7.77 32.12 6.74
N PRO A 374 8.17 33.41 6.65
CA PRO A 374 8.58 33.99 5.36
C PRO A 374 9.80 33.28 4.75
N PHE A 375 10.71 32.76 5.57
CA PHE A 375 11.84 31.97 5.10
C PHE A 375 11.39 30.57 4.65
N LEU A 376 10.57 29.90 5.47
CA LEU A 376 10.07 28.55 5.20
C LEU A 376 9.18 28.48 3.94
N GLU A 377 8.39 29.50 3.67
CA GLU A 377 7.57 29.62 2.46
C GLU A 377 8.39 30.08 1.22
N ASN A 378 9.72 30.25 1.33
CA ASN A 378 10.61 30.62 0.22
C ASN A 378 11.89 29.76 0.17
N LEU A 379 11.82 28.51 0.64
CA LEU A 379 12.96 27.60 0.71
C LEU A 379 13.56 27.30 -0.66
N LYS A 380 14.90 27.29 -0.70
CA LYS A 380 15.70 26.83 -1.84
C LYS A 380 16.67 25.75 -1.37
N LEU A 381 16.57 24.57 -1.94
CA LEU A 381 17.35 23.38 -1.60
C LEU A 381 17.91 22.71 -2.87
N GLY A 382 18.93 21.88 -2.70
CA GLY A 382 19.46 21.02 -3.76
C GLY A 382 20.60 21.63 -4.59
N GLU A 383 20.88 22.93 -4.48
CA GLU A 383 21.98 23.56 -5.21
C GLU A 383 23.34 22.99 -4.76
N GLY A 384 24.12 22.43 -5.69
CA GLY A 384 25.43 21.83 -5.41
C GLY A 384 25.40 20.40 -4.87
N VAL A 385 24.23 19.75 -4.85
CA VAL A 385 24.05 18.32 -4.50
C VAL A 385 23.17 17.62 -5.54
N LYS A 386 22.80 16.35 -5.30
CA LYS A 386 22.09 15.53 -6.30
C LYS A 386 20.61 15.81 -6.44
N GLY A 387 20.02 16.57 -5.53
CA GLY A 387 18.61 16.92 -5.55
C GLY A 387 18.10 17.20 -4.14
N VAL A 388 16.77 17.17 -4.03
CA VAL A 388 16.01 17.36 -2.79
C VAL A 388 15.16 16.12 -2.53
N TYR A 389 15.21 15.61 -1.31
CA TYR A 389 14.26 14.63 -0.81
C TYR A 389 13.27 15.32 0.13
N VAL A 390 11.99 15.00 0.02
CA VAL A 390 10.95 15.56 0.90
C VAL A 390 10.31 14.44 1.71
N SER A 391 10.45 14.52 3.03
CA SER A 391 9.84 13.58 3.97
C SER A 391 8.77 14.30 4.77
N ILE A 392 7.55 13.75 4.77
CA ILE A 392 6.40 14.33 5.45
C ILE A 392 5.84 13.31 6.44
N ASP A 393 6.12 13.52 7.72
CA ASP A 393 5.34 12.90 8.78
C ASP A 393 3.98 13.59 8.84
N VAL A 394 2.90 12.80 8.78
CA VAL A 394 1.54 13.34 8.85
C VAL A 394 1.29 14.07 10.18
N ASP A 395 2.01 13.70 11.25
CA ASP A 395 1.92 14.35 12.55
C ASP A 395 2.53 15.76 12.59
N CYS A 396 3.21 16.20 11.54
CA CYS A 396 3.63 17.60 11.43
C CYS A 396 2.45 18.57 11.51
N LEU A 397 1.28 18.10 11.08
CA LEU A 397 0.01 18.79 11.16
C LEU A 397 -0.51 18.80 12.59
N ASP A 398 -1.21 19.87 12.96
CA ASP A 398 -1.94 19.88 14.23
C ASP A 398 -2.96 18.72 14.23
N PRO A 399 -3.15 18.03 15.38
CA PRO A 399 -4.19 17.02 15.54
C PRO A 399 -5.59 17.47 15.15
N ALA A 400 -5.88 18.78 15.12
CA ALA A 400 -7.13 19.30 14.57
C ALA A 400 -7.31 18.98 13.07
N PHE A 401 -6.22 18.84 12.31
CA PHE A 401 -6.21 18.50 10.89
C PHE A 401 -5.88 17.01 10.64
N ALA A 402 -5.03 16.39 11.46
CA ALA A 402 -4.62 15.00 11.30
C ALA A 402 -4.67 14.22 12.64
N GLN A 403 -5.79 13.55 12.89
CA GLN A 403 -6.00 12.76 14.12
C GLN A 403 -5.48 11.32 13.99
N GLY A 404 -5.45 10.82 12.76
CA GLY A 404 -5.00 9.49 12.41
C GLY A 404 -3.48 9.39 12.41
N VAL A 405 -2.87 9.63 13.55
CA VAL A 405 -1.43 9.48 13.80
C VAL A 405 -1.20 8.76 15.13
N SER A 406 -0.03 8.17 15.30
CA SER A 406 0.35 7.51 16.55
C SER A 406 0.65 8.52 17.66
N HIS A 407 1.28 9.65 17.32
CA HIS A 407 1.75 10.67 18.25
C HIS A 407 0.96 11.97 18.08
N LEU A 408 -0.02 12.20 18.98
CA LEU A 408 -0.83 13.42 18.94
C LEU A 408 -0.10 14.55 19.68
N GLU A 409 0.50 15.47 18.92
CA GLU A 409 1.20 16.63 19.46
C GLU A 409 0.49 17.95 19.11
N PRO A 410 -0.24 18.60 20.04
CA PRO A 410 -0.94 19.87 19.77
C PRO A 410 0.00 21.04 19.44
N GLY A 411 -0.53 22.03 18.70
CA GLY A 411 0.22 23.22 18.28
C GLY A 411 1.02 23.01 16.99
N GLY A 412 0.51 22.17 16.09
CA GLY A 412 1.15 21.82 14.82
C GLY A 412 0.79 22.75 13.66
N LEU A 413 1.26 22.38 12.47
CA LEU A 413 0.98 23.10 11.24
C LEU A 413 -0.48 22.90 10.81
N SER A 414 -1.05 23.91 10.17
CA SER A 414 -2.25 23.72 9.35
C SER A 414 -1.90 23.09 8.01
N PHE A 415 -2.87 22.43 7.39
CA PHE A 415 -2.69 21.83 6.07
C PHE A 415 -2.21 22.84 5.02
N ARG A 416 -2.77 24.07 5.04
CA ARG A 416 -2.38 25.13 4.10
C ARG A 416 -0.94 25.61 4.33
N GLN A 417 -0.44 25.59 5.56
CA GLN A 417 0.96 25.97 5.84
C GLN A 417 1.94 24.95 5.26
N VAL A 418 1.62 23.64 5.33
CA VAL A 418 2.41 22.60 4.67
C VAL A 418 2.38 22.79 3.15
N LEU A 419 1.21 23.03 2.56
CA LEU A 419 1.09 23.30 1.13
C LEU A 419 1.86 24.54 0.68
N ASN A 420 1.82 25.63 1.45
CA ASN A 420 2.58 26.85 1.11
C ASN A 420 4.09 26.58 1.09
N ILE A 421 4.61 25.75 2.00
CA ILE A 421 6.02 25.36 2.02
C ILE A 421 6.33 24.49 0.80
N LEU A 422 5.52 23.45 0.56
CA LEU A 422 5.74 22.48 -0.52
C LEU A 422 5.64 23.10 -1.92
N GLN A 423 4.61 23.90 -2.17
CA GLN A 423 4.37 24.53 -3.47
C GLN A 423 5.45 25.57 -3.80
N ASN A 424 5.92 26.35 -2.81
CA ASN A 424 6.95 27.37 -3.02
C ASN A 424 8.40 26.85 -2.92
N LEU A 425 8.60 25.60 -2.49
CA LEU A 425 9.94 24.98 -2.47
C LEU A 425 10.57 25.00 -3.86
N GLN A 426 11.79 25.55 -3.93
CA GLN A 426 12.64 25.53 -5.11
C GLN A 426 13.74 24.48 -4.94
N GLY A 427 13.79 23.53 -5.87
CA GLY A 427 14.77 22.46 -5.88
C GLY A 427 14.33 21.33 -6.81
N ASP A 428 15.28 20.48 -7.19
CA ASP A 428 14.98 19.28 -7.97
C ASP A 428 14.57 18.14 -7.04
N ILE A 429 13.26 17.88 -6.90
CA ILE A 429 12.76 16.82 -6.02
C ILE A 429 12.96 15.45 -6.67
N VAL A 430 13.87 14.66 -6.11
CA VAL A 430 14.30 13.35 -6.65
C VAL A 430 13.59 12.17 -6.00
N GLY A 431 12.86 12.42 -4.91
CA GLY A 431 12.06 11.43 -4.20
C GLY A 431 11.37 12.06 -3.00
N GLY A 432 10.46 11.31 -2.39
CA GLY A 432 9.87 11.70 -1.12
C GLY A 432 9.06 10.59 -0.47
N ASP A 433 8.59 10.84 0.74
CA ASP A 433 7.71 9.94 1.47
C ASP A 433 6.61 10.70 2.24
N VAL A 434 5.49 10.01 2.45
CA VAL A 434 4.42 10.42 3.37
C VAL A 434 4.21 9.27 4.35
N VAL A 435 4.53 9.49 5.62
CA VAL A 435 4.65 8.45 6.65
C VAL A 435 3.72 8.71 7.85
N GLU A 436 3.62 7.74 8.75
CA GLU A 436 2.96 7.86 10.07
C GLU A 436 1.44 8.15 10.07
N TYR A 437 0.80 8.16 8.89
CA TYR A 437 -0.64 8.01 8.83
C TYR A 437 -1.03 6.66 9.48
N ASN A 438 -1.85 6.72 10.51
CA ASN A 438 -2.31 5.56 11.26
C ASN A 438 -3.84 5.40 11.09
N PRO A 439 -4.29 4.52 10.17
CA PRO A 439 -5.72 4.29 9.92
C PRO A 439 -6.50 3.85 11.16
N LYS A 440 -5.85 3.17 12.12
CA LYS A 440 -6.51 2.71 13.37
C LYS A 440 -6.83 3.85 14.33
N ARG A 441 -6.25 5.03 14.11
CA ARG A 441 -6.43 6.23 14.92
C ARG A 441 -7.25 7.29 14.20
N ASP A 442 -7.56 7.09 12.93
CA ASP A 442 -8.31 8.05 12.15
C ASP A 442 -9.78 8.11 12.58
N THR A 443 -10.42 9.20 12.22
CA THR A 443 -11.86 9.38 12.34
C THR A 443 -12.61 8.32 11.53
N PHE A 444 -13.87 8.07 11.91
CA PHE A 444 -14.74 7.15 11.17
C PHE A 444 -14.91 7.54 9.69
N ALA A 445 -14.76 8.83 9.35
CA ALA A 445 -14.88 9.35 8.00
C ALA A 445 -13.58 9.31 7.19
N GLY A 446 -12.45 8.83 7.74
CA GLY A 446 -11.17 8.78 7.02
C GLY A 446 -10.55 10.15 6.75
N CYS A 447 -10.79 11.16 7.61
CA CYS A 447 -10.29 12.52 7.38
C CYS A 447 -8.76 12.59 7.20
N SER A 448 -8.00 11.81 7.98
CA SER A 448 -6.54 11.83 7.89
C SER A 448 -6.04 11.04 6.68
N ALA A 449 -6.80 10.03 6.23
CA ALA A 449 -6.59 9.36 4.95
C ALA A 449 -6.67 10.37 3.77
N MET A 450 -7.68 11.23 3.77
CA MET A 450 -7.81 12.31 2.77
C MET A 450 -6.68 13.34 2.85
N VAL A 451 -6.21 13.65 4.06
CA VAL A 451 -5.04 14.52 4.28
C VAL A 451 -3.78 13.89 3.67
N ALA A 452 -3.48 12.63 4.00
CA ALA A 452 -2.33 11.91 3.46
C ALA A 452 -2.42 11.79 1.93
N ALA A 453 -3.58 11.42 1.39
CA ALA A 453 -3.82 11.37 -0.05
C ALA A 453 -3.57 12.71 -0.75
N LYS A 454 -4.00 13.82 -0.14
CA LYS A 454 -3.76 15.15 -0.72
C LYS A 454 -2.29 15.57 -0.61
N LEU A 455 -1.57 15.23 0.47
CA LEU A 455 -0.12 15.43 0.55
C LEU A 455 0.61 14.68 -0.58
N VAL A 456 0.25 13.41 -0.81
CA VAL A 456 0.81 12.60 -1.90
C VAL A 456 0.53 13.23 -3.26
N ARG A 457 -0.71 13.69 -3.53
CA ARG A 457 -1.08 14.34 -4.80
C ARG A 457 -0.27 15.61 -5.06
N GLU A 458 -0.11 16.47 -4.06
CA GLU A 458 0.63 17.72 -4.21
C GLU A 458 2.15 17.49 -4.33
N LEU A 459 2.69 16.49 -3.61
CA LEU A 459 4.10 16.11 -3.76
C LEU A 459 4.37 15.47 -5.13
N ALA A 460 3.48 14.60 -5.62
CA ALA A 460 3.55 14.06 -6.98
C ALA A 460 3.50 15.17 -8.04
N ALA A 461 2.64 16.18 -7.87
CA ALA A 461 2.60 17.33 -8.75
C ALA A 461 3.94 18.10 -8.76
N LYS A 462 4.58 18.26 -7.60
CA LYS A 462 5.89 18.95 -7.51
C LYS A 462 7.05 18.14 -8.09
N MET A 463 6.99 16.81 -7.99
CA MET A 463 8.01 15.89 -8.47
C MET A 463 7.95 15.66 -9.98
N SER A 464 6.75 15.45 -10.54
CA SER A 464 6.57 15.11 -11.96
C SER A 464 6.77 16.32 -12.86
N LYS A 465 7.51 16.16 -13.97
CA LYS A 465 7.94 17.27 -14.85
C LYS A 465 7.89 16.86 -16.31
N GLU A 466 7.53 17.81 -17.17
CA GLU A 466 7.58 17.72 -18.63
C GLU A 466 8.86 18.36 -19.21
#